data_AF-A0A8S8YLR0-F1
#
_entry.id   AF-A0A8S8YLR0-F1
#
_cell.length_a   1.000
_cell.length_b   1.000
_cell.length_c   1.000
_cell.angle_alpha   90.00
_cell.angle_beta   90.00
_cell.angle_gamma   90.00
#
_symmetry.space_group_name_H-M   'P 1'
#
loop_
_entity.id
_entity.type
_entity.pdbx_description
1 polymer ?
#
loop_
_entity_poly.entity_id
_entity_poly.type
_entity_poly.pdbx_seq_one_letter_code
_entity_poly.pdbx_strand_id
1 'polypeptide(L)'
;MEFLQRIRNLDFTDQRANILFSRRMERLLADGYEDEYLELTRKLLAQRPSNHEAWKKKGQLHEKRNEFDQTWFCYDQAQTHSTNLTARDDFKIRMESLIDGKGKISWKTPDIADRVEFLTRMQVLANPTLEIAKDDDEQEVDELSEIDYARKLFTEERLSEAFFICRRLAAEGDLEARTLAEQIREVMNGE
;
A
#
# COMPACT_ATOMS: atom_id res chain seq x y z
N MET A 1 -10.91 -17.00 19.62
CA MET A 1 -11.95 -17.87 19.04
C MET A 1 -13.14 -17.10 18.47
N GLU A 2 -13.75 -16.15 19.18
CA GLU A 2 -14.93 -15.40 18.67
C GLU A 2 -14.67 -14.64 17.36
N PHE A 3 -13.48 -14.03 17.21
CA PHE A 3 -13.10 -13.27 16.01
C PHE A 3 -13.09 -14.12 14.73
N LEU A 4 -12.44 -15.29 14.75
CA LEU A 4 -12.38 -16.21 13.61
C LEU A 4 -13.77 -16.71 13.23
N GLN A 5 -14.61 -17.02 14.23
CA GLN A 5 -15.98 -17.47 14.00
C GLN A 5 -16.83 -16.39 13.32
N ARG A 6 -16.66 -15.13 13.74
CA ARG A 6 -17.33 -13.98 13.11
C ARG A 6 -16.91 -13.76 11.66
N ILE A 7 -15.64 -13.98 11.32
CA ILE A 7 -15.18 -13.84 9.92
C ILE A 7 -15.68 -14.99 9.06
N ARG A 8 -15.70 -16.22 9.60
CA ARG A 8 -16.19 -17.40 8.88
C ARG A 8 -17.67 -17.30 8.48
N ASN A 9 -18.47 -16.57 9.25
CA ASN A 9 -19.90 -16.37 9.02
C ASN A 9 -20.22 -15.05 8.30
N LEU A 10 -19.21 -14.31 7.82
CA LEU A 10 -19.43 -13.05 7.14
C LEU A 10 -19.97 -13.30 5.73
N ASP A 11 -21.00 -12.55 5.36
CA ASP A 11 -21.55 -12.55 4.01
C ASP A 11 -20.74 -11.60 3.11
N PHE A 12 -20.09 -12.13 2.08
CA PHE A 12 -19.30 -11.34 1.13
C PHE A 12 -20.11 -10.85 -0.07
N THR A 13 -21.43 -11.01 -0.07
CA THR A 13 -22.29 -10.39 -1.08
C THR A 13 -22.43 -8.87 -0.83
N ASP A 14 -22.43 -8.43 0.43
CA ASP A 14 -22.50 -7.00 0.79
C ASP A 14 -21.16 -6.28 0.52
N GLN A 15 -21.24 -5.17 -0.22
CA GLN A 15 -20.09 -4.32 -0.52
C GLN A 15 -19.43 -3.73 0.74
N ARG A 16 -20.21 -3.43 1.80
CA ARG A 16 -19.68 -2.89 3.06
C ARG A 16 -18.92 -3.94 3.86
N ALA A 17 -19.39 -5.20 3.80
CA ALA A 17 -18.71 -6.33 4.41
C ALA A 17 -17.32 -6.58 3.79
N ASN A 18 -17.10 -6.18 2.53
CA ASN A 18 -15.82 -6.36 1.85
C ASN A 18 -14.69 -5.52 2.46
N ILE A 19 -14.94 -4.23 2.72
CA ILE A 19 -13.91 -3.35 3.32
C ILE A 19 -13.52 -3.88 4.70
N LEU A 20 -14.54 -4.32 5.46
CA LEU A 20 -14.33 -4.90 6.78
C LEU A 20 -13.60 -6.25 6.69
N PHE A 21 -13.90 -7.06 5.69
CA PHE A 21 -13.24 -8.33 5.44
C PHE A 21 -11.76 -8.16 5.12
N SER A 22 -11.41 -7.28 4.17
CA SER A 22 -10.01 -7.04 3.78
C SER A 22 -9.15 -6.64 4.98
N ARG A 23 -9.62 -5.67 5.79
CA ARG A 23 -8.90 -5.24 7.01
C ARG A 23 -8.73 -6.36 8.04
N ARG A 24 -9.75 -7.22 8.20
CA ARG A 24 -9.68 -8.36 9.11
C ARG A 24 -8.73 -9.44 8.61
N MET A 25 -8.71 -9.68 7.30
CA MET A 25 -7.79 -10.61 6.65
C MET A 25 -6.34 -10.15 6.77
N GLU A 26 -6.06 -8.85 6.67
CA GLU A 26 -4.75 -8.28 6.95
C GLU A 26 -4.31 -8.51 8.40
N ARG A 27 -5.21 -8.31 9.36
CA ARG A 27 -4.94 -8.58 10.78
C ARG A 27 -4.60 -10.05 11.03
N LEU A 28 -5.30 -10.98 10.38
CA LEU A 28 -4.98 -12.42 10.50
C LEU A 28 -3.55 -12.73 10.06
N LEU A 29 -3.10 -12.15 8.95
CA LEU A 29 -1.72 -12.32 8.49
C LEU A 29 -0.70 -11.67 9.45
N ALA A 30 -1.02 -10.50 10.01
CA ALA A 30 -0.16 -9.84 10.99
C ALA A 30 0.00 -10.69 12.26
N ASP A 31 -1.05 -11.39 12.67
CA ASP A 31 -1.06 -12.27 13.84
C ASP A 31 -0.53 -13.70 13.54
N GLY A 32 -0.15 -13.98 12.29
CA GLY A 32 0.43 -15.28 11.87
C GLY A 32 -0.59 -16.39 11.54
N TYR A 33 -1.89 -16.08 11.49
CA TYR A 33 -2.97 -17.04 11.15
C TYR A 33 -3.09 -17.27 9.64
N GLU A 34 -2.02 -17.77 9.03
CA GLU A 34 -1.93 -17.96 7.58
C GLU A 34 -2.89 -19.05 7.04
N ASP A 35 -3.14 -20.12 7.82
CA ASP A 35 -4.00 -21.21 7.38
C ASP A 35 -5.48 -20.80 7.37
N GLU A 36 -5.91 -20.07 8.39
CA GLU A 36 -7.23 -19.46 8.44
C GLU A 36 -7.41 -18.44 7.31
N TYR A 37 -6.36 -17.66 7.02
CA TYR A 37 -6.35 -16.76 5.87
C TYR A 37 -6.58 -17.53 4.56
N LEU A 38 -5.88 -18.65 4.34
CA LEU A 38 -6.06 -19.50 3.15
C LEU A 38 -7.45 -20.13 3.07
N GLU A 39 -8.03 -20.54 4.20
CA GLU A 39 -9.41 -21.05 4.29
C GLU A 39 -10.43 -19.97 3.86
N LEU A 40 -10.31 -18.78 4.44
CA LEU A 40 -11.23 -17.67 4.19
C LEU A 40 -11.08 -17.10 2.78
N THR A 41 -9.86 -17.05 2.25
CA THR A 41 -9.60 -16.63 0.87
C THR A 41 -10.25 -17.58 -0.12
N ARG A 42 -10.27 -18.90 0.14
CA ARG A 42 -11.01 -19.86 -0.70
C ARG A 42 -12.51 -19.58 -0.72
N LYS A 43 -13.11 -19.29 0.44
CA LYS A 43 -14.54 -18.91 0.54
C LYS A 43 -14.82 -17.61 -0.22
N LEU A 44 -13.97 -16.60 -0.08
CA LEU A 44 -14.09 -15.35 -0.82
C LEU A 44 -14.05 -15.60 -2.33
N LEU A 45 -13.05 -16.34 -2.81
CA LEU A 45 -12.87 -16.60 -4.24
C LEU A 45 -13.97 -17.48 -4.85
N ALA A 46 -14.60 -18.35 -4.04
CA ALA A 46 -15.78 -19.11 -4.48
C ALA A 46 -16.98 -18.21 -4.79
N GLN A 47 -17.12 -17.09 -4.07
CA GLN A 47 -18.18 -16.11 -4.30
C GLN A 47 -17.76 -15.03 -5.31
N ARG A 48 -16.47 -14.71 -5.37
CA ARG A 48 -15.89 -13.63 -6.18
C ARG A 48 -14.61 -14.10 -6.88
N PRO A 49 -14.74 -14.93 -7.94
CA PRO A 49 -13.58 -15.47 -8.64
C PRO A 49 -12.74 -14.38 -9.33
N SER A 50 -13.33 -13.24 -9.70
CA SER A 50 -12.63 -12.12 -10.35
C SER A 50 -11.76 -11.27 -9.42
N ASN A 51 -11.69 -11.58 -8.12
CA ASN A 51 -10.88 -10.81 -7.18
C ASN A 51 -9.38 -11.09 -7.35
N HIS A 52 -8.74 -10.31 -8.23
CA HIS A 52 -7.32 -10.43 -8.55
C HIS A 52 -6.40 -10.14 -7.35
N GLU A 53 -6.79 -9.27 -6.41
CA GLU A 53 -6.02 -8.98 -5.20
C GLU A 53 -5.94 -10.18 -4.28
N ALA A 54 -7.07 -10.87 -4.07
CA ALA A 54 -7.15 -12.08 -3.27
C ALA A 54 -6.32 -13.22 -3.88
N TRP A 55 -6.39 -13.41 -5.21
CA TRP A 55 -5.53 -14.35 -5.93
C TRP A 55 -4.04 -14.03 -5.77
N LYS A 56 -3.65 -12.76 -5.95
CA LYS A 56 -2.26 -12.30 -5.79
C LYS A 56 -1.75 -12.58 -4.37
N LYS A 57 -2.52 -12.21 -3.34
CA LYS A 57 -2.12 -12.37 -1.94
C LYS A 57 -2.03 -13.85 -1.53
N LYS A 58 -2.94 -14.68 -2.02
CA LYS A 58 -2.89 -16.14 -1.88
C LYS A 58 -1.62 -16.72 -2.52
N GLY A 59 -1.28 -16.28 -3.73
CA GLY A 59 -0.05 -16.69 -4.42
C GLY A 59 1.22 -16.33 -3.65
N GLN A 60 1.30 -15.12 -3.07
CA GLN A 60 2.42 -14.71 -2.21
C GLN A 60 2.60 -15.63 -0.99
N LEU A 61 1.49 -16.13 -0.44
CA LEU A 61 1.53 -17.02 0.73
C LEU A 61 2.02 -18.42 0.36
N HIS A 62 1.55 -18.97 -0.77
CA HIS A 62 2.08 -20.21 -1.33
C HIS A 62 3.56 -20.09 -1.68
N GLU A 63 4.00 -18.94 -2.21
CA GLU A 63 5.40 -18.70 -2.54
C GLU A 63 6.29 -18.66 -1.29
N LYS A 64 5.80 -18.06 -0.18
CA LYS A 64 6.48 -18.13 1.13
C LYS A 64 6.69 -19.56 1.62
N ARG A 65 5.74 -20.45 1.31
CA ARG A 65 5.73 -21.86 1.69
C ARG A 65 6.49 -22.76 0.69
N ASN A 66 7.04 -22.19 -0.39
CA ASN A 66 7.66 -22.92 -1.51
C ASN A 66 6.69 -23.85 -2.26
N GLU A 67 5.40 -23.54 -2.25
CA GLU A 67 4.35 -24.28 -2.98
C GLU A 67 4.22 -23.68 -4.39
N PHE A 68 5.17 -23.99 -5.27
CA PHE A 68 5.34 -23.28 -6.54
C PHE A 68 4.22 -23.53 -7.55
N ASP A 69 3.64 -24.73 -7.60
CA ASP A 69 2.53 -25.04 -8.50
C ASP A 69 1.29 -24.19 -8.16
N GLN A 70 0.98 -24.10 -6.87
CA GLN A 70 -0.11 -23.29 -6.34
C GLN A 70 0.17 -21.79 -6.53
N THR A 71 1.43 -21.39 -6.37
CA THR A 71 1.88 -20.01 -6.63
C THR A 71 1.63 -19.60 -8.07
N TRP A 72 2.08 -20.43 -9.02
CA TRP A 72 1.88 -20.19 -10.45
C TRP A 72 0.40 -20.07 -10.81
N PHE A 73 -0.41 -21.04 -10.36
CA PHE A 73 -1.86 -21.01 -10.58
C PHE A 73 -2.49 -19.73 -10.03
N CYS A 74 -2.17 -19.34 -8.79
CA CYS A 74 -2.74 -18.14 -8.20
C CYS A 74 -2.35 -16.86 -8.96
N TYR A 75 -1.10 -16.75 -9.42
CA TYR A 75 -0.67 -15.57 -10.19
C TYR A 75 -1.23 -15.53 -11.60
N ASP A 76 -1.40 -16.67 -12.24
CA ASP A 76 -2.10 -16.78 -13.52
C ASP A 76 -3.56 -16.32 -13.43
N GLN A 77 -4.27 -16.76 -12.39
CA GLN A 77 -5.65 -16.32 -12.14
C GLN A 77 -5.72 -14.81 -11.83
N ALA A 78 -4.75 -14.28 -11.07
CA ALA A 78 -4.68 -12.85 -10.78
C ALA A 78 -4.51 -12.01 -12.06
N GLN A 79 -3.65 -12.44 -12.99
CA GLN A 79 -3.44 -11.76 -14.26
C GLN A 79 -4.63 -11.90 -15.22
N THR A 80 -5.27 -13.07 -15.25
CA THR A 80 -6.49 -13.31 -16.05
C THR A 80 -7.60 -12.32 -15.69
N HIS A 81 -7.72 -11.97 -14.40
CA HIS A 81 -8.71 -11.02 -13.91
C HIS A 81 -8.24 -9.56 -13.84
N SER A 82 -6.95 -9.28 -14.09
CA SER A 82 -6.41 -7.93 -14.17
C SER A 82 -5.17 -7.90 -15.05
N THR A 83 -5.32 -7.38 -16.27
CA THR A 83 -4.26 -7.32 -17.29
C THR A 83 -3.08 -6.43 -16.90
N ASN A 84 -3.28 -5.53 -15.94
CA ASN A 84 -2.23 -4.61 -15.47
C ASN A 84 -1.29 -5.25 -14.43
N LEU A 85 -1.60 -6.47 -13.95
CA LEU A 85 -0.75 -7.18 -13.00
C LEU A 85 0.39 -7.91 -13.71
N THR A 86 1.62 -7.73 -13.24
CA THR A 86 2.80 -8.50 -13.68
C THR A 86 3.14 -9.65 -12.74
N ALA A 87 2.18 -10.10 -11.91
CA ALA A 87 2.46 -11.00 -10.79
C ALA A 87 3.10 -12.33 -11.20
N ARG A 88 2.67 -12.92 -12.33
CA ARG A 88 3.21 -14.18 -12.86
C ARG A 88 4.60 -13.97 -13.47
N ASP A 89 4.78 -12.88 -14.21
CA ASP A 89 6.06 -12.53 -14.83
C ASP A 89 7.12 -12.21 -13.76
N ASP A 90 6.73 -11.42 -12.75
CA ASP A 90 7.56 -11.15 -11.58
C ASP A 90 7.94 -12.47 -10.88
N PHE A 91 7.01 -13.42 -10.74
CA PHE A 91 7.30 -14.73 -10.14
C PHE A 91 8.27 -15.56 -11.00
N LYS A 92 8.11 -15.55 -12.32
CA LYS A 92 9.03 -16.22 -13.25
C LYS A 92 10.45 -15.70 -13.07
N ILE A 93 10.64 -14.39 -13.01
CA ILE A 93 11.95 -13.75 -12.77
C ILE A 93 12.54 -14.22 -11.42
N ARG A 94 11.72 -14.31 -10.36
CA ARG A 94 12.18 -14.81 -9.06
C ARG A 94 12.60 -16.27 -9.11
N MET A 95 11.85 -17.12 -9.82
CA MET A 95 12.20 -18.53 -10.00
C MET A 95 13.47 -18.72 -10.82
N GLU A 96 13.64 -17.96 -11.91
CA GLU A 96 14.87 -17.95 -12.72
C GLU A 96 16.08 -17.56 -11.87
N SER A 97 15.97 -16.51 -11.05
CA SER A 97 17.02 -16.09 -10.13
C SER A 97 17.35 -17.15 -9.07
N LEU A 98 16.34 -17.86 -8.55
CA LEU A 98 16.52 -18.95 -7.59
C LEU A 98 17.29 -20.12 -8.21
N ILE A 99 16.96 -20.49 -9.46
CA ILE A 99 17.61 -21.57 -10.21
C ILE A 99 19.03 -21.19 -10.61
N ASP A 100 19.26 -19.94 -11.04
CA ASP A 100 20.57 -19.41 -11.40
C ASP A 100 21.52 -19.23 -10.20
N GLY A 101 21.04 -19.46 -8.97
CA GLY A 101 21.83 -19.26 -7.74
C GLY A 101 22.11 -17.79 -7.42
N LYS A 102 21.44 -16.84 -8.08
CA LYS A 102 21.57 -15.38 -7.86
C LYS A 102 20.91 -14.91 -6.56
N GLY A 103 20.29 -15.82 -5.81
CA GLY A 103 19.64 -15.55 -4.53
C GLY A 103 18.15 -15.22 -4.65
N LYS A 104 17.51 -15.06 -3.49
CA LYS A 104 16.06 -14.84 -3.38
C LYS A 104 15.75 -13.36 -3.61
N ILE A 105 15.11 -13.06 -4.75
CA ILE A 105 14.56 -11.73 -5.02
C ILE A 105 13.34 -11.52 -4.12
N SER A 106 13.30 -10.41 -3.39
CA SER A 106 12.16 -10.05 -2.54
C SER A 106 10.96 -9.61 -3.39
N TRP A 107 9.73 -9.78 -2.88
CA TRP A 107 8.55 -9.16 -3.49
C TRP A 107 8.75 -7.63 -3.52
N LYS A 108 8.41 -6.99 -4.67
CA LYS A 108 8.61 -5.55 -4.96
C LYS A 108 8.57 -4.69 -3.69
N THR A 109 9.74 -4.26 -3.22
CA THR A 109 9.86 -3.12 -2.31
C THR A 109 9.71 -1.86 -3.16
N PRO A 110 8.79 -0.94 -2.85
CA PRO A 110 8.72 0.34 -3.55
C PRO A 110 10.08 1.02 -3.45
N ASP A 111 10.66 1.35 -4.60
CA ASP A 111 11.90 2.10 -4.64
C ASP A 111 11.67 3.50 -4.04
N ILE A 112 12.75 4.20 -3.67
CA ILE A 112 12.66 5.57 -3.15
C ILE A 112 11.90 6.45 -4.16
N ALA A 113 12.15 6.27 -5.46
CA ALA A 113 11.44 6.97 -6.54
C ALA A 113 9.92 6.74 -6.49
N ASP A 114 9.47 5.49 -6.36
CA ASP A 114 8.04 5.15 -6.27
C ASP A 114 7.37 5.80 -5.04
N ARG A 115 8.10 5.87 -3.92
CA ARG A 115 7.60 6.50 -2.68
C ARG A 115 7.47 8.00 -2.82
N VAL A 116 8.48 8.65 -3.42
CA VAL A 116 8.45 10.10 -3.67
C VAL A 116 7.31 10.43 -4.62
N GLU A 117 7.16 9.70 -5.73
CA GLU A 117 6.06 9.91 -6.70
C GLU A 117 4.68 9.77 -6.03
N PHE A 118 4.49 8.73 -5.21
CA PHE A 118 3.27 8.56 -4.44
C PHE A 118 2.99 9.74 -3.51
N LEU A 119 3.99 10.17 -2.74
CA LEU A 119 3.85 11.25 -1.77
C LEU A 119 3.58 12.60 -2.46
N THR A 120 4.20 12.85 -3.61
CA THR A 120 3.90 14.01 -4.45
C THR A 120 2.45 14.03 -4.90
N ARG A 121 1.90 12.89 -5.35
CA ARG A 121 0.48 12.80 -5.73
C ARG A 121 -0.44 13.06 -4.54
N MET A 122 -0.10 12.53 -3.36
CA MET A 122 -0.89 12.78 -2.14
C MET A 122 -0.82 14.23 -1.70
N GLN A 123 0.34 14.88 -1.83
CA GLN A 123 0.51 16.31 -1.56
C GLN A 123 -0.39 17.16 -2.46
N VAL A 124 -0.44 16.86 -3.77
CA VAL A 124 -1.33 17.57 -4.71
C VAL A 124 -2.80 17.37 -4.35
N LEU A 125 -3.21 16.15 -4.00
CA LEU A 125 -4.59 15.88 -3.58
C LEU A 125 -4.97 16.60 -2.29
N ALA A 126 -4.03 16.73 -1.35
CA ALA A 126 -4.24 17.45 -0.10
C ALA A 126 -4.33 18.97 -0.31
N ASN A 127 -3.70 19.49 -1.37
CA ASN A 127 -3.67 20.92 -1.69
C ASN A 127 -4.04 21.17 -3.16
N PRO A 128 -5.35 21.22 -3.50
CA PRO A 128 -5.82 21.40 -4.89
C PRO A 128 -5.31 22.69 -5.55
N THR A 129 -4.95 23.70 -4.76
CA THR A 129 -4.38 24.97 -5.24
C THR A 129 -2.99 24.83 -5.86
N LEU A 130 -2.26 23.73 -5.64
CA LEU A 130 -0.97 23.46 -6.29
C LEU A 130 -1.08 23.20 -7.81
N GLU A 131 -2.24 22.76 -8.32
CA GLU A 131 -2.44 22.63 -9.78
C GLU A 131 -2.69 23.97 -10.48
N ILE A 132 -3.20 24.97 -9.75
CA ILE A 132 -3.58 26.28 -10.31
C ILE A 132 -2.35 27.20 -10.46
N ALA A 133 -1.30 27.01 -9.65
CA ALA A 133 -0.10 27.84 -9.66
C ALA A 133 0.91 27.51 -10.77
N LYS A 134 0.60 26.57 -11.69
CA LYS A 134 1.50 26.26 -12.82
C LYS A 134 1.34 27.16 -14.03
N ASP A 135 0.28 27.96 -14.13
CA ASP A 135 0.02 28.74 -15.35
C ASP A 135 -0.14 30.26 -15.17
N ASP A 136 -0.35 30.83 -13.99
CA ASP A 136 -0.40 32.30 -13.85
C ASP A 136 -0.07 32.72 -12.41
N ASP A 137 1.14 33.25 -12.21
CA ASP A 137 1.39 34.57 -11.61
C ASP A 137 2.84 34.68 -11.08
N GLU A 138 3.57 35.64 -11.65
CA GLU A 138 4.72 36.28 -11.02
C GLU A 138 4.24 37.05 -9.78
N GLN A 139 4.17 36.39 -8.63
CA GLN A 139 4.15 37.07 -7.34
C GLN A 139 5.40 36.67 -6.56
N GLU A 140 6.13 37.68 -6.07
CA GLU A 140 7.29 37.52 -5.19
C GLU A 140 6.91 36.68 -3.97
N VAL A 141 7.14 35.38 -4.04
CA VAL A 141 7.09 34.49 -2.88
C VAL A 141 8.50 34.51 -2.32
N ASP A 142 8.65 35.10 -1.13
CA ASP A 142 9.80 34.90 -0.25
C ASP A 142 10.17 33.41 -0.32
N GLU A 143 11.38 33.06 -0.76
CA GLU A 143 11.86 31.69 -0.99
C GLU A 143 11.95 30.93 0.33
N LEU A 144 10.79 30.67 0.95
CA LEU A 144 10.65 29.79 2.09
C LEU A 144 11.06 28.41 1.61
N SER A 145 12.01 27.81 2.32
CA SER A 145 12.34 26.40 2.11
C SER A 145 11.07 25.56 2.24
N GLU A 146 10.98 24.46 1.51
CA GLU A 146 9.80 23.60 1.51
C GLU A 146 9.43 23.10 2.93
N ILE A 147 10.44 22.94 3.79
CA ILE A 147 10.24 22.60 5.20
C ILE A 147 9.60 23.74 6.00
N ASP A 148 9.97 24.99 5.73
CA ASP A 148 9.40 26.18 6.38
C ASP A 148 7.97 26.41 5.93
N TYR A 149 7.68 26.13 4.65
CA TYR A 149 6.31 26.11 4.14
C TYR A 149 5.46 25.04 4.85
N ALA A 150 6.01 23.84 5.08
CA ALA A 150 5.33 22.81 5.86
C ALA A 150 5.09 23.23 7.32
N ARG A 151 6.04 23.93 7.95
CA ARG A 151 5.88 24.50 9.31
C ARG A 151 4.75 25.53 9.35
N LYS A 152 4.66 26.41 8.34
CA LYS A 152 3.57 27.38 8.21
C LYS A 152 2.21 26.68 8.10
N LEU A 153 2.10 25.68 7.23
CA LEU A 153 0.86 24.89 7.08
C LEU A 153 0.48 24.17 8.38
N PHE A 154 1.47 23.70 9.14
CA PHE A 154 1.23 23.11 10.46
C PHE A 154 0.65 24.13 11.46
N THR A 155 1.16 25.37 11.46
CA THR A 155 0.59 26.45 12.30
C THR A 155 -0.79 26.92 11.85
N GLU A 156 -1.14 26.73 10.57
CA GLU A 156 -2.45 27.04 9.99
C GLU A 156 -3.47 25.89 10.18
N GLU A 157 -3.15 24.87 10.99
CA GLU A 157 -3.98 23.66 11.22
C GLU A 157 -4.24 22.84 9.94
N ARG A 158 -3.49 23.08 8.86
CA ARG A 158 -3.55 22.30 7.60
C ARG A 158 -2.68 21.05 7.70
N LEU A 159 -3.00 20.21 8.69
CA LEU A 159 -2.18 19.08 9.12
C LEU A 159 -1.87 18.08 7.98
N SER A 160 -2.87 17.73 7.17
CA SER A 160 -2.72 16.78 6.06
C SER A 160 -1.70 17.25 5.03
N GLU A 161 -1.69 18.54 4.70
CA GLU A 161 -0.80 19.11 3.68
C GLU A 161 0.63 19.20 4.20
N ALA A 162 0.80 19.71 5.42
CA ALA A 162 2.08 19.74 6.11
C ALA A 162 2.66 18.31 6.22
N PHE A 163 1.83 17.33 6.52
CA PHE A 163 2.22 15.93 6.66
C PHE A 163 2.79 15.34 5.37
N PHE A 164 2.12 15.52 4.22
CA PHE A 164 2.58 14.94 2.97
C PHE A 164 3.87 15.59 2.45
N ILE A 165 4.04 16.90 2.64
CA ILE A 165 5.30 17.61 2.33
C ILE A 165 6.44 17.03 3.17
N CYS A 166 6.28 16.98 4.49
CA CYS A 166 7.30 16.47 5.39
C CYS A 166 7.63 14.99 5.11
N ARG A 167 6.63 14.18 4.76
CA ARG A 167 6.84 12.78 4.40
C ARG A 167 7.63 12.61 3.11
N ARG A 168 7.39 13.46 2.10
CA ARG A 168 8.14 13.43 0.83
C ARG A 168 9.60 13.77 1.06
N LEU A 169 9.87 14.89 1.72
CA LEU A 169 11.22 15.33 2.08
C LEU A 169 11.95 14.27 2.93
N ALA A 170 11.25 13.65 3.88
CA ALA A 170 11.82 12.56 4.68
C ALA A 170 12.16 11.30 3.85
N ALA A 171 11.42 11.01 2.78
CA ALA A 171 11.73 9.91 1.86
C ALA A 171 12.95 10.20 0.99
N GLU A 172 13.22 11.48 0.71
CA GLU A 172 14.41 11.97 -0.01
C GLU A 172 15.65 12.03 0.90
N GLY A 173 15.47 11.95 2.22
CA GLY A 173 16.55 11.84 3.21
C GLY A 173 16.61 12.98 4.23
N ASP A 174 15.66 13.91 4.22
CA ASP A 174 15.62 15.04 5.14
C ASP A 174 15.24 14.59 6.57
N LEU A 175 16.19 14.77 7.50
CA LEU A 175 16.04 14.40 8.91
C LEU A 175 15.09 15.34 9.66
N GLU A 176 15.10 16.62 9.32
CA GLU A 176 14.25 17.63 9.95
C GLU A 176 12.79 17.40 9.55
N ALA A 177 12.55 17.18 8.25
CA ALA A 177 11.23 16.80 7.74
C ALA A 177 10.70 15.52 8.39
N ARG A 178 11.57 14.55 8.65
CA ARG A 178 11.17 13.33 9.36
C ARG A 178 10.67 13.61 10.77
N THR A 179 11.38 14.45 11.53
CA THR A 179 10.95 14.81 12.89
C THR A 179 9.62 15.55 12.87
N LEU A 180 9.44 16.48 11.93
CA LEU A 180 8.20 17.24 11.79
C LEU A 180 7.02 16.35 11.36
N ALA A 181 7.24 15.39 10.45
CA ALA A 181 6.23 14.43 10.05
C ALA A 181 5.76 13.53 11.21
N GLU A 182 6.66 13.19 12.14
CA GLU A 182 6.32 12.43 13.36
C GLU A 182 5.48 13.28 14.32
N GLN A 183 5.84 14.55 14.52
CA GLN A 183 5.07 15.50 15.34
C GLN A 183 3.64 15.71 14.79
N ILE A 184 3.50 15.97 13.49
CA ILE A 184 2.19 16.16 12.85
C ILE A 184 1.33 14.92 13.02
N ARG A 185 1.91 13.72 12.86
CA ARG A 185 1.20 12.45 13.03
C ARG A 185 0.70 12.24 14.46
N GLU A 186 1.46 12.66 15.47
CA GLU A 186 1.03 12.57 16.87
C GLU A 186 -0.18 13.48 17.13
N VAL A 187 -0.16 14.71 16.61
CA VAL A 187 -1.30 15.63 16.70
C VAL A 187 -2.54 15.03 16.03
N MET A 188 -2.41 14.53 14.79
CA MET A 188 -3.52 13.92 14.05
C MET A 188 -4.13 12.66 14.70
N ASN A 189 -3.35 11.93 15.51
CA ASN A 189 -3.83 10.74 16.22
C ASN A 189 -4.37 11.06 17.63
N GLY A 190 -4.09 12.26 18.15
CA GLY A 190 -4.51 12.73 19.46
C GLY A 190 -5.87 13.46 19.47
N GLU A 191 -6.41 13.75 18.28
CA GLU A 191 -7.79 14.24 18.04
C GLU A 191 -8.78 13.08 17.83
#